data_AF-A0A7C6YFX6-F1
#
_entry.id   AF-A0A7C6YFX6-F1
#
_cell.length_a   1.000
_cell.length_b   1.000
_cell.length_c   1.000
_cell.angle_alpha   90.00
_cell.angle_beta   90.00
_cell.angle_gamma   90.00
#
_symmetry.space_group_name_H-M   'P 1'
#
loop_
_entity.id
_entity.type
_entity.pdbx_description
1 polymer ?
#
loop_
_entity_poly.entity_id
_entity_poly.type
_entity_poly.pdbx_seq_one_letter_code
_entity_poly.pdbx_strand_id
1 'polypeptide(L)'
;MMKICDTCGNEIADVVSVCPFCEHAVAVTFRREPVVRVRTINIESGMPTVEEGRGRLERKLDDARQRGVRVVRVIHGWGSSGKGGQLRSACRALLHRELKARRLRAVVHGENYSRTTGAGRELMVRYSELRRSERTDAKNPGITMVEL
;
A
#
# COMPACT_ATOMS: atom_id res chain seq x y z
N MET A 1 -0.21 19.28 -16.76
CA MET A 1 0.92 19.80 -17.57
C MET A 1 0.33 20.35 -18.87
N MET A 2 1.03 21.18 -19.62
CA MET A 2 0.56 21.62 -20.94
C MET A 2 1.31 20.87 -22.04
N LYS A 3 0.68 20.70 -23.21
CA LYS A 3 1.28 20.15 -24.43
C LYS A 3 0.91 21.03 -25.61
N ILE A 4 1.72 21.00 -26.67
CA ILE A 4 1.40 21.70 -27.93
C ILE A 4 0.59 20.76 -28.83
N CYS A 5 -0.51 21.24 -29.38
CA CYS A 5 -1.25 20.53 -30.41
C CYS A 5 -0.36 20.37 -31.66
N ASP A 6 -0.17 19.13 -32.10
CA ASP A 6 0.59 18.78 -33.31
C ASP A 6 -0.02 19.29 -34.62
N THR A 7 -1.29 19.70 -34.57
CA THR A 7 -2.05 20.17 -35.72
C THR A 7 -2.10 21.68 -35.82
N CYS A 8 -2.50 22.38 -34.74
CA CYS A 8 -2.71 23.83 -34.78
C CYS A 8 -1.69 24.65 -33.98
N GLY A 9 -0.75 24.01 -33.28
CA GLY A 9 0.31 24.70 -32.53
C GLY A 9 -0.13 25.40 -31.24
N ASN A 10 -1.43 25.35 -30.87
CA ASN A 10 -1.90 25.93 -29.61
C ASN A 10 -1.48 25.08 -28.41
N GLU A 11 -1.26 25.76 -27.29
CA GLU A 11 -1.02 25.12 -26.02
C GLU A 11 -2.34 24.60 -25.41
N ILE A 12 -2.38 23.30 -25.10
CA ILE A 12 -3.57 22.59 -24.61
C ILE A 12 -3.23 21.77 -23.36
N ALA A 13 -4.22 21.47 -22.54
CA ALA A 13 -4.01 20.63 -21.36
C ALA A 13 -3.60 19.19 -21.77
N ASP A 14 -2.66 18.59 -21.04
CA ASP A 14 -2.18 17.23 -21.32
C ASP A 14 -3.28 16.16 -21.25
N VAL A 15 -4.33 16.41 -20.45
CA VAL A 15 -5.48 15.53 -20.23
C VAL A 15 -6.53 15.51 -21.34
N VAL A 16 -6.54 16.48 -22.28
CA VAL A 16 -7.57 16.48 -23.34
C VAL A 16 -7.19 15.56 -24.49
N SER A 17 -8.19 14.85 -25.01
CA SER A 17 -8.09 13.99 -26.20
C SER A 17 -8.50 14.70 -27.49
N VAL A 18 -9.10 15.89 -27.38
CA VAL A 18 -9.51 16.74 -28.50
C VAL A 18 -9.03 18.16 -28.21
N CYS A 19 -8.37 18.78 -29.19
CA CYS A 19 -7.93 20.17 -29.08
C CYS A 19 -9.16 21.11 -29.06
N PRO A 20 -9.34 21.98 -28.04
CA PRO A 20 -10.50 22.88 -27.98
C PRO A 20 -10.47 24.01 -29.03
N PHE A 21 -9.36 24.17 -29.75
CA PHE A 21 -9.18 25.25 -30.73
C PHE A 21 -9.41 24.78 -32.17
N CYS A 22 -8.99 23.56 -32.52
CA CYS A 22 -9.07 23.04 -33.88
C CYS A 22 -9.83 21.73 -34.01
N GLU A 23 -10.34 21.20 -32.90
CA GLU A 23 -11.14 19.97 -32.83
C GLU A 23 -10.41 18.69 -33.30
N HIS A 24 -9.10 18.77 -33.56
CA HIS A 24 -8.31 17.61 -33.94
C HIS A 24 -8.07 16.69 -32.74
N ALA A 25 -8.11 15.37 -33.00
CA ALA A 25 -7.76 14.37 -32.02
C ALA A 25 -6.28 14.48 -31.67
N VAL A 26 -5.95 14.55 -30.39
CA VAL A 26 -4.57 14.70 -29.93
C VAL A 26 -4.16 13.51 -29.09
N ALA A 27 -2.90 13.10 -29.21
CA ALA A 27 -2.35 12.00 -28.41
C ALA A 27 -2.46 12.33 -26.92
N VAL A 28 -3.17 11.51 -26.15
CA VAL A 28 -3.27 11.64 -24.70
C VAL A 28 -2.10 10.89 -24.08
N THR A 29 -1.13 11.62 -23.53
CA THR A 29 -0.16 11.01 -22.64
C THR A 29 -0.82 10.90 -21.27
N PHE A 30 -1.59 9.84 -21.03
CA PHE A 30 -1.94 9.49 -19.66
C PHE A 30 -0.62 9.17 -18.94
N ARG A 31 -0.03 10.16 -18.27
CA ARG A 31 0.94 9.87 -17.21
C ARG A 31 0.13 9.16 -16.15
N ARG A 32 0.08 7.83 -16.23
CA ARG A 32 -0.33 7.01 -15.09
C ARG A 32 0.55 7.49 -13.95
N GLU A 33 -0.05 8.09 -12.92
CA GLU A 33 0.68 8.33 -11.69
C GLU A 33 1.42 7.05 -11.33
N PRO A 34 2.70 7.13 -10.92
CA PRO A 34 3.45 5.95 -10.56
C PRO A 34 2.62 5.18 -9.54
N VAL A 35 2.17 3.97 -9.93
CA VAL A 35 1.32 3.14 -9.10
C VAL A 35 2.11 2.89 -7.82
N VAL A 36 1.67 3.47 -6.71
CA VAL A 36 2.28 3.24 -5.41
C VAL A 36 1.98 1.80 -5.03
N ARG A 37 2.91 0.90 -5.35
CA ARG A 37 2.72 -0.54 -5.11
C ARG A 37 2.83 -0.86 -3.62
N VAL A 38 3.64 -0.11 -2.86
CA VAL A 38 3.78 -0.27 -1.40
C VAL A 38 3.33 0.97 -0.65
N ARG A 39 2.43 0.82 0.34
CA ARG A 39 1.97 1.91 1.22
C ARG A 39 2.20 1.58 2.69
N THR A 40 2.57 2.56 3.51
CA THR A 40 2.66 2.40 4.97
C THR A 40 1.40 2.93 5.65
N ILE A 41 0.88 2.18 6.62
CA ILE A 41 -0.29 2.55 7.42
C ILE A 41 0.08 2.38 8.91
N ASN A 42 0.05 3.46 9.67
CA ASN A 42 0.27 3.43 11.12
C ASN A 42 -1.07 3.37 11.87
N ILE A 43 -1.37 2.21 12.45
CA ILE A 43 -2.61 2.00 13.21
C ILE A 43 -2.44 2.24 14.71
N GLU A 44 -1.22 2.32 15.23
CA GLU A 44 -0.97 2.67 16.65
C GLU A 44 -0.93 4.20 16.90
N SER A 45 -0.88 5.01 15.84
CA SER A 45 -0.82 6.47 15.94
C SER A 45 -1.97 7.05 16.78
N GLY A 46 -1.62 7.87 17.77
CA GLY A 46 -2.60 8.48 18.68
C GLY A 46 -3.10 7.55 19.79
N MET A 47 -2.42 6.42 20.04
CA MET A 47 -2.73 5.46 21.09
C MET A 47 -4.21 5.03 21.13
N PRO A 48 -4.76 4.55 20.00
CA PRO A 48 -6.16 4.20 19.94
C PRO A 48 -6.48 2.98 20.81
N THR A 49 -7.76 2.84 21.13
CA THR A 49 -8.30 1.57 21.60
C THR A 49 -8.12 0.48 20.53
N VAL A 50 -8.23 -0.79 20.95
CA VAL A 50 -8.13 -1.93 20.05
C VAL A 50 -9.18 -1.86 18.93
N GLU A 51 -10.40 -1.46 19.28
CA GLU A 51 -11.51 -1.37 18.32
C GLU A 51 -11.31 -0.26 17.31
N GLU A 52 -10.86 0.92 17.75
CA GLU A 52 -10.50 2.02 16.86
C GLU A 52 -9.36 1.64 15.92
N GLY A 53 -8.33 0.95 16.43
CA GLY A 53 -7.22 0.44 15.64
C GLY A 53 -7.67 -0.59 14.59
N ARG A 54 -8.60 -1.50 14.95
CA ARG A 54 -9.20 -2.48 14.05
C ARG A 54 -9.99 -1.80 12.93
N GLY A 55 -10.92 -0.92 13.27
CA GLY A 55 -11.71 -0.17 12.28
C GLY A 55 -10.85 0.76 11.42
N ARG A 56 -9.74 1.29 11.96
CA ARG A 56 -8.74 2.03 11.17
C ARG A 56 -8.05 1.12 10.18
N LEU A 57 -7.65 -0.08 10.57
CA LEU A 57 -7.00 -1.05 9.67
C LEU A 57 -7.91 -1.43 8.51
N GLU A 58 -9.16 -1.81 8.79
CA GLU A 58 -10.14 -2.20 7.75
C GLU A 58 -10.32 -1.07 6.72
N ARG A 59 -10.67 0.14 7.17
CA ARG A 59 -10.85 1.31 6.28
C ARG A 59 -9.61 1.62 5.46
N LYS A 60 -8.42 1.49 6.03
CA LYS A 60 -7.16 1.80 5.35
C LYS A 60 -6.76 0.72 4.34
N LEU A 61 -7.10 -0.55 4.58
CA LEU A 61 -6.93 -1.61 3.58
C LEU A 61 -7.88 -1.40 2.40
N ASP A 62 -9.12 -0.99 2.64
CA ASP A 62 -10.08 -0.70 1.57
C ASP A 62 -9.68 0.52 0.73
N ASP A 63 -9.26 1.62 1.37
CA ASP A 63 -8.69 2.78 0.68
C ASP A 63 -7.43 2.41 -0.13
N ALA A 64 -6.59 1.50 0.39
CA ALA A 64 -5.42 1.01 -0.34
C ALA A 64 -5.81 0.20 -1.59
N ARG A 65 -6.82 -0.67 -1.50
CA ARG A 65 -7.35 -1.42 -2.67
C ARG A 65 -7.90 -0.48 -3.73
N GLN A 66 -8.71 0.50 -3.34
CA GLN A 66 -9.31 1.47 -4.27
C GLN A 66 -8.25 2.30 -5.00
N ARG A 67 -7.11 2.57 -4.35
CA ARG A 67 -5.96 3.30 -4.95
C ARG A 67 -5.00 2.41 -5.74
N GLY A 68 -5.30 1.12 -5.92
CA GLY A 68 -4.43 0.19 -6.65
C GLY A 68 -3.12 -0.15 -5.95
N VAL A 69 -3.04 0.04 -4.62
CA VAL A 69 -1.90 -0.40 -3.81
C VAL A 69 -1.84 -1.92 -3.84
N ARG A 70 -0.63 -2.50 -3.89
CA ARG A 70 -0.42 -3.95 -3.94
C ARG A 70 0.04 -4.54 -2.63
N VAL A 71 0.79 -3.76 -1.84
CA VAL A 71 1.34 -4.16 -0.55
C VAL A 71 1.14 -3.05 0.46
N VAL A 72 0.70 -3.40 1.65
CA VAL A 72 0.58 -2.50 2.79
C VAL A 72 1.54 -2.93 3.89
N ARG A 73 2.41 -2.00 4.32
CA ARG A 73 3.17 -2.11 5.57
C ARG A 73 2.32 -1.56 6.71
N VAL A 74 1.75 -2.44 7.53
CA VAL A 74 0.98 -2.08 8.71
C VAL A 74 1.92 -1.92 9.89
N ILE A 75 1.94 -0.75 10.53
CA ILE A 75 2.62 -0.50 11.80
C ILE A 75 1.56 -0.56 12.90
N HIS A 76 1.62 -1.61 13.71
CA HIS A 76 0.66 -1.87 14.79
C HIS A 76 1.30 -1.86 16.18
N GLY A 77 2.60 -1.53 16.25
CA GLY A 77 3.38 -1.52 17.48
C GLY A 77 3.90 -2.89 17.90
N TRP A 78 5.02 -2.91 18.63
CA TRP A 78 5.68 -4.13 19.12
C TRP A 78 4.78 -5.00 20.01
N GLY A 79 3.88 -4.36 20.75
CA GLY A 79 3.08 -5.00 21.78
C GLY A 79 3.94 -5.38 22.98
N SER A 80 4.16 -4.42 23.89
CA SER A 80 4.61 -4.73 25.25
C SER A 80 3.45 -5.30 26.05
N SER A 81 3.75 -6.14 27.05
CA SER A 81 2.85 -7.03 27.82
C SER A 81 1.67 -6.38 28.56
N GLY A 82 1.36 -5.11 28.30
CA GLY A 82 0.17 -4.39 28.77
C GLY A 82 -0.86 -4.15 27.66
N LYS A 83 -1.62 -3.05 27.77
CA LYS A 83 -2.69 -2.67 26.81
C LYS A 83 -2.21 -2.59 25.34
N GLY A 84 -0.94 -2.25 25.10
CA GLY A 84 -0.35 -2.16 23.76
C GLY A 84 -0.21 -3.50 23.03
N GLY A 85 -0.08 -4.63 23.75
CA GLY A 85 -0.05 -5.97 23.14
C GLY A 85 -1.36 -6.36 22.46
N GLN A 86 -2.48 -5.81 22.93
CA GLN A 86 -3.81 -6.16 22.43
C GLN A 86 -4.03 -5.70 20.99
N LEU A 87 -3.48 -4.53 20.61
CA LEU A 87 -3.62 -4.01 19.24
C LEU A 87 -2.87 -4.88 18.23
N ARG A 88 -1.65 -5.32 18.56
CA ARG A 88 -0.89 -6.28 17.73
C ARG A 88 -1.68 -7.58 17.53
N SER A 89 -2.18 -8.17 18.61
CA SER A 89 -2.94 -9.41 18.56
C SER A 89 -4.22 -9.27 17.73
N ALA A 90 -4.99 -8.19 17.94
CA ALA A 90 -6.20 -7.91 17.18
C ALA A 90 -5.91 -7.64 15.70
N CYS A 91 -4.84 -6.90 15.38
CA CYS A 91 -4.38 -6.67 14.01
C CYS A 91 -4.07 -7.99 13.31
N ARG A 92 -3.27 -8.86 13.93
CA ARG A 92 -2.91 -10.16 13.36
C ARG A 92 -4.12 -11.08 13.20
N ALA A 93 -5.01 -11.11 14.18
CA ALA A 93 -6.25 -11.90 14.12
C ALA A 93 -7.15 -11.43 12.96
N LEU A 94 -7.31 -10.11 12.80
CA LEU A 94 -8.01 -9.51 11.67
C LEU A 94 -7.36 -9.91 10.35
N LEU A 95 -6.06 -9.68 10.16
CA LEU A 95 -5.37 -10.02 8.91
C LEU A 95 -5.45 -11.52 8.58
N HIS A 96 -5.37 -12.40 9.58
CA HIS A 96 -5.55 -13.84 9.38
C HIS A 96 -6.96 -14.19 8.93
N ARG A 97 -7.98 -13.56 9.52
CA ARG A 97 -9.39 -13.71 9.08
C ARG A 97 -9.57 -13.26 7.63
N GLU A 98 -9.00 -12.12 7.26
CA GLU A 98 -9.06 -11.58 5.89
C GLU A 98 -8.32 -12.48 4.89
N LEU A 99 -7.17 -13.05 5.29
CA LEU A 99 -6.41 -14.02 4.49
C LEU A 99 -7.23 -15.30 4.26
N LYS A 100 -7.85 -15.87 5.31
CA LYS A 100 -8.74 -17.04 5.18
C LYS A 100 -9.94 -16.75 4.27
N ALA A 101 -10.48 -15.53 4.34
CA ALA A 101 -11.56 -15.07 3.49
C ALA A 101 -11.12 -14.74 2.04
N ARG A 102 -9.85 -14.98 1.69
CA ARG A 102 -9.25 -14.65 0.37
C ARG A 102 -9.39 -13.18 -0.03
N ARG A 103 -9.54 -12.29 0.96
CA ARG A 103 -9.52 -10.83 0.77
C ARG A 103 -8.10 -10.26 0.77
N LEU A 104 -7.13 -11.07 1.18
CA LEU A 104 -5.69 -10.79 1.12
C LEU A 104 -5.02 -11.95 0.40
N ARG A 105 -3.95 -11.67 -0.33
CA ARG A 105 -3.15 -12.70 -1.01
C ARG A 105 -2.07 -13.28 -0.11
N ALA A 106 -1.45 -12.47 0.75
CA ALA A 106 -0.41 -12.91 1.66
C ALA A 106 -0.30 -12.00 2.88
N VAL A 107 0.17 -12.56 3.99
CA VAL A 107 0.49 -11.84 5.23
C VAL A 107 1.87 -12.28 5.69
N VAL A 108 2.79 -11.33 5.84
CA VAL A 108 4.17 -11.57 6.29
C VAL A 108 4.45 -10.71 7.52
N HIS A 109 4.48 -11.32 8.69
CA HIS A 109 4.86 -10.63 9.92
C HIS A 109 6.31 -10.13 9.83
N GLY A 110 6.63 -8.99 10.45
CA GLY A 110 7.97 -8.41 10.32
C GLY A 110 9.10 -9.30 10.88
N GLU A 111 8.81 -10.18 11.84
CA GLU A 111 9.74 -11.24 12.29
C GLU A 111 10.12 -12.23 11.17
N ASN A 112 9.23 -12.38 10.18
CA ASN A 112 9.41 -13.20 8.99
C ASN A 112 9.67 -12.36 7.73
N TYR A 113 9.89 -11.06 7.84
CA TYR A 113 10.18 -10.19 6.69
C TYR A 113 11.68 -10.15 6.40
N SER A 114 12.16 -11.09 5.60
CA SER A 114 13.54 -11.08 5.09
C SER A 114 13.66 -11.93 3.82
N ARG A 115 14.69 -11.69 3.01
CA ARG A 115 15.09 -12.53 1.88
C ARG A 115 15.49 -13.94 2.31
N THR A 116 15.82 -14.17 3.58
CA THR A 116 16.20 -15.48 4.11
C THR A 116 15.02 -16.30 4.61
N THR A 117 13.82 -15.72 4.71
CA THR A 117 12.60 -16.44 5.07
C THR A 117 11.80 -16.76 3.81
N GLY A 118 11.08 -17.90 3.78
CA GLY A 118 10.30 -18.30 2.60
C GLY A 118 9.27 -17.24 2.20
N ALA A 119 8.39 -16.86 3.14
CA ALA A 119 7.33 -15.89 2.89
C ALA A 119 7.86 -14.48 2.56
N GLY A 120 8.92 -14.02 3.24
CA GLY A 120 9.55 -12.73 2.96
C GLY A 120 10.23 -12.69 1.59
N ARG A 121 10.96 -13.75 1.24
CA ARG A 121 11.60 -13.91 -0.08
C ARG A 121 10.58 -13.88 -1.21
N GLU A 122 9.51 -14.66 -1.10
CA GLU A 122 8.45 -14.71 -2.12
C GLU A 122 7.81 -13.33 -2.35
N LEU A 123 7.51 -12.61 -1.27
CA LEU A 123 6.95 -11.27 -1.36
C LEU A 123 7.92 -10.29 -2.04
N MET A 124 9.21 -10.31 -1.69
CA MET A 124 10.24 -9.45 -2.28
C MET A 124 10.65 -9.84 -3.71
N VAL A 125 10.34 -11.06 -4.16
CA VAL A 125 10.46 -11.45 -5.57
C VAL A 125 9.34 -10.82 -6.38
N ARG A 126 8.09 -10.81 -5.86
CA ARG A 126 6.95 -10.16 -6.52
C ARG A 126 7.04 -8.63 -6.51
N TYR A 127 7.59 -8.05 -5.42
CA TYR A 127 7.70 -6.61 -5.22
C TYR A 127 9.14 -6.23 -4.83
N SER A 128 10.00 -6.04 -5.83
CA SER A 128 11.44 -5.79 -5.60
C SER A 128 11.74 -4.49 -4.83
N GLU A 129 10.85 -3.51 -4.88
CA GLU A 129 10.94 -2.25 -4.12
C GLU A 129 10.96 -2.45 -2.59
N LEU A 130 10.39 -3.55 -2.08
CA LEU A 130 10.42 -3.92 -0.66
C LEU A 130 11.84 -4.13 -0.13
N ARG A 131 12.79 -4.54 -0.98
CA ARG A 131 14.20 -4.76 -0.60
C ARG A 131 14.85 -3.50 -0.02
N ARG A 132 14.35 -2.31 -0.39
CA ARG A 132 14.86 -1.03 0.13
C ARG A 132 14.62 -0.88 1.63
N SER A 133 13.54 -1.45 2.16
CA SER A 133 13.20 -1.36 3.58
C SER A 133 13.59 -2.60 4.40
N GLU A 134 14.08 -3.68 3.77
CA GLU A 134 14.46 -4.91 4.48
C GLU A 134 15.36 -4.65 5.68
N ARG A 135 16.41 -3.83 5.50
CA ARG A 135 17.36 -3.54 6.58
C ARG A 135 16.70 -2.93 7.83
N THR A 136 15.66 -2.10 7.66
CA THR A 136 14.99 -1.41 8.78
C THR A 136 13.78 -2.18 9.33
N ASP A 137 13.15 -2.99 8.47
CA ASP A 137 11.86 -3.62 8.75
C ASP A 137 12.02 -5.11 9.12
N ALA A 138 13.13 -5.75 8.76
CA ALA A 138 13.38 -7.15 9.09
C ALA A 138 13.48 -7.36 10.60
N LYS A 139 12.98 -8.51 11.07
CA LYS A 139 12.94 -8.87 12.49
C LYS A 139 12.14 -7.89 13.36
N ASN A 140 11.31 -7.02 12.77
CA ASN A 140 10.50 -6.07 13.51
C ASN A 140 9.11 -6.66 13.82
N PRO A 141 8.84 -7.14 15.05
CA PRO A 141 7.54 -7.72 15.38
C PRO A 141 6.38 -6.72 15.36
N GLY A 142 6.64 -5.41 15.33
CA GLY A 142 5.63 -4.35 15.35
C GLY A 142 5.07 -3.95 13.99
N ILE A 143 5.50 -4.65 12.95
CA ILE A 143 4.95 -4.48 11.61
C ILE A 143 4.43 -5.79 11.05
N THR A 144 3.54 -5.67 10.08
CA THR A 144 3.12 -6.77 9.20
C THR A 144 2.99 -6.25 7.77
N MET A 145 3.61 -6.96 6.82
CA MET A 145 3.43 -6.73 5.39
C MET A 145 2.20 -7.50 4.91
N VAL A 146 1.34 -6.84 4.15
CA VAL A 146 0.08 -7.38 3.66
C VAL A 146 0.02 -7.23 2.15
N GLU A 147 -0.09 -8.34 1.42
CA GLU A 147 -0.35 -8.33 -0.02
C GLU A 147 -1.87 -8.32 -0.25
N LEU A 148 -2.37 -7.28 -0.92
CA LEU A 148 -3.79 -7.09 -1.24
C LEU A 148 -4.23 -7.96 -2.42
#